data_AF-A0A380MPE6-F1
#
_entry.id   AF-A0A380MPE6-F1
#
_cell.length_a   1.000
_cell.length_b   1.000
_cell.length_c   1.000
_cell.angle_alpha   90.00
_cell.angle_beta   90.00
_cell.angle_gamma   90.00
#
_symmetry.space_group_name_H-M   'P 1'
#
loop_
_entity.id
_entity.type
_entity.pdbx_description
1 polymer ?
#
loop_
_entity_poly.entity_id
_entity_poly.type
_entity_poly.pdbx_seq_one_letter_code
_entity_poly.pdbx_strand_id
1 'polypeptide(L)'
;MSLKITNLNQKSYYNTLQNIILRLEEQGTVSTTPYLDSKNIPTIGIGFNLRENYIKDIVLPKVIGKPPTDNKLKNFNNVINKNFTDKNILVEKLNNFTSKINKNSEFKLSNTQIDDIFENIIKIQESEFFKKSKSSYRYIK
;
A
#
# COMPACT_ATOMS: atom_id res chain seq x y z
N MET A 1 -33.06 6.47 17.34
CA MET A 1 -31.64 6.83 17.21
C MET A 1 -31.48 7.65 15.94
N SER A 2 -31.16 8.95 16.04
CA SER A 2 -30.96 9.79 14.85
C SER A 2 -29.52 9.66 14.37
N LEU A 3 -29.32 9.23 13.13
CA LEU A 3 -28.01 9.25 12.50
C LEU A 3 -27.61 10.71 12.23
N LYS A 4 -26.56 11.17 12.92
CA LYS A 4 -26.02 12.52 12.72
C LYS A 4 -25.04 12.46 11.56
N ILE A 5 -25.45 12.97 10.39
CA ILE A 5 -24.56 13.09 9.23
C ILE A 5 -23.59 14.22 9.52
N THR A 6 -22.29 13.90 9.53
CA THR A 6 -21.23 14.88 9.77
C THR A 6 -20.47 15.06 8.46
N ASN A 7 -20.46 16.27 7.91
CA ASN A 7 -19.63 16.57 6.74
C ASN A 7 -18.17 16.63 7.20
N LEU A 8 -17.42 15.58 6.86
CA LEU A 8 -15.98 15.55 7.09
C LEU A 8 -15.27 16.30 5.96
N ASN A 9 -14.29 17.13 6.30
CA ASN A 9 -13.32 17.57 5.31
C ASN A 9 -12.49 16.36 4.84
N GLN A 10 -11.83 16.49 3.69
CA GLN A 10 -11.11 15.39 3.04
C GLN A 10 -10.08 14.71 3.96
N LYS A 11 -9.31 15.49 4.72
CA LYS A 11 -8.32 14.95 5.67
C LYS A 11 -8.97 14.15 6.80
N SER A 12 -10.03 14.70 7.41
CA SER A 12 -10.79 14.01 8.45
C SER A 12 -11.47 12.74 7.94
N TYR A 13 -11.92 12.75 6.68
CA TYR A 13 -12.48 11.57 6.02
C TYR A 13 -11.40 10.47 5.86
N TYR A 14 -10.24 10.78 5.29
CA TYR A 14 -9.16 9.80 5.12
C TYR A 14 -8.66 9.24 6.44
N ASN A 15 -8.45 10.09 7.45
CA ASN A 15 -8.08 9.62 8.79
C ASN A 15 -9.12 8.67 9.40
N THR A 16 -10.41 9.00 9.23
CA THR A 16 -11.50 8.14 9.74
C THR A 16 -11.51 6.80 9.03
N LEU A 17 -11.38 6.80 7.70
CA LEU A 17 -11.36 5.60 6.90
C LEU A 17 -10.14 4.72 7.24
N GLN A 18 -8.96 5.32 7.37
CA GLN A 18 -7.73 4.64 7.78
C GLN A 18 -7.90 3.99 9.16
N ASN A 19 -8.49 4.69 10.13
CA ASN A 19 -8.78 4.15 11.46
C ASN A 19 -9.78 3.00 11.43
N ILE A 20 -10.79 3.06 10.55
CA ILE A 20 -11.74 1.96 10.36
C ILE A 20 -11.00 0.73 9.80
N ILE A 21 -10.21 0.91 8.74
CA ILE A 21 -9.44 -0.19 8.12
C ILE A 21 -8.48 -0.80 9.13
N LEU A 22 -7.71 0.02 9.85
CA LEU A 22 -6.79 -0.43 10.89
C LEU A 22 -7.48 -1.29 11.96
N ARG A 23 -8.72 -0.96 12.34
CA ARG A 23 -9.50 -1.75 13.31
C ARG A 23 -9.99 -3.08 12.76
N LEU A 24 -10.12 -3.19 11.43
CA LEU A 24 -10.50 -4.43 10.75
C LEU A 24 -9.28 -5.33 10.50
N GLU A 25 -8.10 -4.74 10.38
CA GLU A 25 -6.83 -5.48 10.29
C GLU A 25 -6.49 -6.12 11.64
N GLU A 26 -6.05 -7.38 11.62
CA GLU A 26 -5.84 -8.23 12.82
C GLU A 26 -4.87 -7.63 13.85
N GLN A 27 -3.97 -6.73 13.42
CA GLN A 27 -2.92 -6.18 14.28
C GLN A 27 -3.25 -4.79 14.85
N GLY A 28 -4.32 -4.12 14.40
CA GLY A 28 -4.71 -2.80 14.92
C GLY A 28 -3.66 -1.68 14.78
N THR A 29 -2.55 -1.96 14.11
CA THR A 29 -1.33 -1.15 14.12
C THR A 29 -0.77 -1.05 12.72
N VAL A 30 -0.30 0.15 12.41
CA VAL A 30 0.39 0.43 11.14
C VAL A 30 1.75 -0.25 11.15
N SER A 31 2.01 -1.10 10.15
CA SER A 31 3.29 -1.78 10.04
C SER A 31 4.28 -0.98 9.20
N THR A 32 5.31 -0.42 9.84
CA THR A 32 6.37 0.33 9.14
C THR A 32 7.34 -0.57 8.36
N THR A 33 7.34 -1.88 8.65
CA THR A 33 8.20 -2.88 8.01
C THR A 33 7.36 -3.96 7.33
N PRO A 34 7.91 -4.66 6.33
CA PRO A 34 7.20 -5.75 5.67
C PRO A 34 6.77 -6.85 6.62
N TYR A 35 5.61 -7.42 6.36
CA TYR A 35 5.05 -8.58 7.05
C TYR A 35 4.39 -9.54 6.05
N LEU A 36 4.02 -10.71 6.55
CA LEU A 36 3.18 -11.65 5.82
C LEU A 36 1.75 -11.51 6.33
N ASP A 37 0.80 -11.28 5.44
CA ASP A 37 -0.63 -11.29 5.80
C ASP A 37 -1.13 -12.71 6.13
N SER A 38 -2.41 -12.85 6.47
CA SER A 38 -3.04 -14.15 6.77
C SER A 38 -3.00 -15.16 5.61
N LYS A 39 -2.63 -14.72 4.39
CA LYS A 39 -2.47 -15.53 3.18
C LYS A 39 -0.99 -15.72 2.79
N ASN A 40 -0.05 -15.37 3.67
CA ASN A 40 1.39 -15.38 3.41
C ASN A 40 1.82 -14.50 2.22
N ILE A 41 1.09 -13.41 1.98
CA ILE A 41 1.41 -12.44 0.94
C ILE A 41 2.29 -11.33 1.55
N PRO A 42 3.42 -10.99 0.90
CA PRO A 42 4.24 -9.85 1.31
C PRO A 42 3.44 -8.55 1.32
N THR A 43 3.35 -7.94 2.49
CA THR A 43 2.49 -6.79 2.78
C THR A 43 3.25 -5.77 3.63
N ILE A 44 2.89 -4.49 3.55
CA ILE A 44 3.42 -3.42 4.41
C ILE A 44 2.32 -2.41 4.77
N GLY A 45 2.52 -1.58 5.79
CA GLY A 45 1.60 -0.52 6.16
C GLY A 45 0.31 -1.08 6.75
N ILE A 46 -0.80 -0.78 6.07
CA ILE A 46 -2.17 -1.11 6.49
C ILE A 46 -2.84 -2.07 5.51
N GLY A 47 -2.14 -3.15 5.16
CA GLY A 47 -2.63 -4.12 4.17
C GLY A 47 -2.17 -3.83 2.73
N PHE A 48 -1.09 -3.08 2.52
CA PHE A 48 -0.58 -2.82 1.18
C PHE A 48 0.10 -4.07 0.60
N ASN A 49 -0.67 -4.86 -0.15
CA ASN A 49 -0.20 -6.06 -0.84
C ASN A 49 0.86 -5.69 -1.89
N LEU A 50 2.12 -6.06 -1.64
CA LEU A 50 3.25 -5.70 -2.50
C LEU A 50 3.21 -6.40 -3.86
N ARG A 51 2.41 -7.45 -4.04
CA ARG A 51 2.21 -8.14 -5.33
C ARG A 51 1.29 -7.39 -6.29
N GLU A 52 0.47 -6.46 -5.78
CA GLU A 52 -0.39 -5.63 -6.61
C GLU A 52 0.42 -4.57 -7.36
N ASN A 53 0.19 -4.46 -8.67
CA ASN A 53 0.98 -3.57 -9.52
C ASN A 53 0.87 -2.10 -9.11
N TYR A 54 -0.35 -1.62 -8.82
CA TYR A 54 -0.53 -0.23 -8.41
C TYR A 54 0.08 0.04 -7.02
N ILE A 55 0.04 -0.95 -6.10
CA ILE A 55 0.65 -0.80 -4.77
C ILE A 55 2.16 -0.68 -4.88
N LYS A 56 2.82 -1.60 -5.59
CA LYS A 56 4.27 -1.56 -5.72
C LYS A 56 4.75 -0.27 -6.41
N ASP A 57 4.00 0.24 -7.39
CA ASP A 57 4.36 1.47 -8.10
C ASP A 57 4.28 2.71 -7.21
N ILE A 58 3.48 2.68 -6.13
CA ILE A 58 3.37 3.76 -5.14
C ILE A 58 4.36 3.55 -3.99
N VAL A 59 4.47 2.32 -3.46
CA VAL A 59 5.29 1.98 -2.29
C VAL A 59 6.79 2.04 -2.63
N LEU A 60 7.20 1.42 -3.74
CA LEU A 60 8.62 1.23 -4.05
C LEU A 60 9.38 2.55 -4.18
N PRO A 61 8.88 3.59 -4.89
CA PRO A 61 9.53 4.90 -4.93
C PRO A 61 9.69 5.57 -3.56
N LYS A 62 8.75 5.37 -2.63
CA LYS A 62 8.81 5.93 -1.27
C LYS A 62 9.93 5.29 -0.45
N VAL A 63 10.15 3.99 -0.64
CA VAL A 63 11.23 3.26 0.03
C VAL A 63 12.59 3.62 -0.55
N ILE A 64 12.73 3.63 -1.88
CA ILE A 64 14.05 3.82 -2.53
C ILE A 64 14.38 5.29 -2.85
N GLY A 65 13.45 6.20 -2.58
CA GLY A 65 13.60 7.65 -2.78
C GLY A 65 13.57 8.13 -4.22
N LYS A 66 13.22 7.27 -5.19
CA LYS A 66 13.18 7.60 -6.63
C LYS A 66 12.32 6.61 -7.42
N PRO A 67 11.84 6.97 -8.62
CA PRO A 67 11.19 6.02 -9.51
C PRO A 67 12.09 4.80 -9.81
N PRO A 68 11.58 3.55 -9.70
CA PRO A 68 12.34 2.36 -10.04
C PRO A 68 12.53 2.25 -11.57
N THR A 69 13.67 1.73 -12.00
CA THR A 69 13.86 1.29 -13.40
C THR A 69 13.24 -0.09 -13.61
N ASP A 70 12.98 -0.49 -14.85
CA ASP A 70 12.41 -1.81 -15.17
C ASP A 70 13.20 -2.97 -14.56
N ASN A 71 14.54 -2.90 -14.60
CA ASN A 71 15.39 -3.91 -13.99
C ASN A 71 15.21 -3.98 -12.46
N LYS A 72 15.04 -2.83 -11.79
CA LYS A 72 14.77 -2.81 -10.35
C LYS A 72 13.39 -3.36 -10.04
N LEU A 73 12.39 -3.04 -10.87
CA LEU A 73 11.04 -3.57 -10.73
C LEU A 73 11.02 -5.10 -10.93
N LYS A 74 11.74 -5.61 -11.93
CA LYS A 74 11.91 -7.05 -12.16
C LYS A 74 12.58 -7.74 -10.98
N ASN A 75 13.65 -7.16 -10.43
CA ASN A 75 14.33 -7.69 -9.25
C ASN A 75 13.42 -7.66 -8.02
N PHE A 76 12.66 -6.59 -7.83
CA PHE A 76 11.67 -6.50 -6.76
C PHE A 76 10.59 -7.58 -6.90
N ASN A 77 9.99 -7.73 -8.08
CA ASN A 77 9.00 -8.78 -8.39
C ASN A 77 9.55 -10.19 -8.08
N ASN A 78 10.82 -10.45 -8.42
CA ASN A 78 11.47 -11.73 -8.10
C ASN A 78 11.61 -11.98 -6.60
N VAL A 79 11.64 -10.93 -5.76
CA VAL A 79 11.62 -11.06 -4.30
C VAL A 79 10.21 -11.36 -3.82
N ILE A 80 9.24 -10.50 -4.14
CA ILE A 80 7.88 -10.54 -3.57
C ILE A 80 6.99 -11.69 -4.08
N ASN A 81 7.28 -12.25 -5.27
CA ASN A 81 6.53 -13.36 -5.83
C ASN A 81 7.01 -14.73 -5.34
N LYS A 82 8.02 -14.77 -4.47
CA LYS A 82 8.40 -16.00 -3.77
C LYS A 82 7.37 -16.35 -2.71
N ASN A 83 7.26 -17.64 -2.42
CA ASN A 83 6.52 -18.13 -1.27
C ASN A 83 7.40 -17.92 -0.03
N PHE A 84 6.87 -17.20 0.94
CA PHE A 84 7.50 -16.98 2.23
C PHE A 84 6.62 -17.60 3.31
N THR A 85 7.22 -18.32 4.23
CA THR A 85 6.58 -18.85 5.44
C THR A 85 7.14 -18.18 6.69
N ASP A 86 8.18 -17.35 6.54
CA ASP A 86 8.84 -16.64 7.62
C ASP A 86 9.00 -15.15 7.23
N LYS A 87 8.46 -14.28 8.09
CA LYS A 87 8.57 -12.82 7.97
C LYS A 87 10.02 -12.35 7.98
N ASN A 88 10.89 -12.97 8.78
CA ASN A 88 12.28 -12.55 8.91
C ASN A 88 13.02 -12.73 7.58
N ILE A 89 12.77 -13.84 6.88
CA ILE A 89 13.32 -14.10 5.54
C ILE A 89 12.80 -13.10 4.51
N LEU A 90 11.52 -12.73 4.59
CA LEU A 90 10.96 -11.67 3.72
C LEU A 90 11.68 -10.33 3.94
N VAL A 91 11.76 -9.89 5.20
CA VAL A 91 12.38 -8.62 5.58
C VAL A 91 13.84 -8.59 5.17
N GLU A 92 14.59 -9.67 5.41
CA GLU A 92 15.98 -9.79 4.99
C GLU A 92 16.14 -9.63 3.48
N LYS A 93 15.32 -10.32 2.66
CA LYS A 93 15.41 -10.20 1.20
C LYS A 93 15.04 -8.81 0.69
N LEU A 94 14.06 -8.16 1.31
CA LEU A 94 13.67 -6.80 0.94
C LEU A 94 14.72 -5.76 1.36
N ASN A 95 15.34 -5.93 2.53
CA ASN A 95 16.47 -5.12 2.95
C ASN A 95 17.68 -5.32 2.03
N ASN A 96 17.98 -6.57 1.66
CA ASN A 96 19.05 -6.89 0.70
C ASN A 96 18.80 -6.31 -0.71
N PHE A 97 17.54 -6.20 -1.12
CA PHE A 97 17.18 -5.50 -2.35
C PHE A 97 17.42 -3.98 -2.22
N THR A 98 17.01 -3.38 -1.11
CA THR A 98 17.08 -1.93 -0.89
C THR A 98 18.53 -1.47 -0.70
N SER A 99 19.32 -2.24 0.05
CA SER A 99 20.74 -1.96 0.32
C SER A 99 21.61 -1.94 -0.95
N LYS A 100 21.24 -2.72 -1.97
CA LYS A 100 21.87 -2.69 -3.31
C LYS A 100 21.58 -1.41 -4.08
N ILE A 101 20.51 -0.69 -3.72
CA ILE A 101 20.12 0.57 -4.37
C ILE A 101 20.69 1.76 -3.59
N ASN A 102 20.59 1.72 -2.26
CA ASN A 102 21.10 2.76 -1.37
C ASN A 102 21.79 2.10 -0.18
N LYS A 103 23.09 2.33 -0.01
CA LYS A 103 23.91 1.60 0.96
C LYS A 103 23.35 1.79 2.38
N ASN A 104 23.26 0.71 3.16
CA ASN A 104 22.72 0.70 4.53
C ASN A 104 21.25 1.13 4.67
N SER A 105 20.47 1.10 3.59
CA SER A 105 19.02 1.34 3.66
C SER A 105 18.23 0.06 3.92
N GLU A 106 17.13 0.21 4.65
CA GLU A 106 16.16 -0.84 4.93
C GLU A 106 14.89 -0.62 4.12
N PHE A 107 14.18 -1.71 3.83
CA PHE A 107 12.83 -1.63 3.29
C PHE A 107 11.86 -1.25 4.42
N LYS A 108 11.69 0.05 4.62
CA LYS A 108 10.88 0.62 5.70
C LYS A 108 10.15 1.86 5.22
N LEU A 109 8.98 2.13 5.81
CA LEU A 109 8.22 3.36 5.62
C LEU A 109 8.09 4.11 6.95
N SER A 110 8.06 5.43 6.90
CA SER A 110 7.55 6.24 8.01
C SER A 110 6.02 6.21 8.05
N ASN A 111 5.42 6.51 9.21
CA ASN A 111 3.96 6.68 9.31
C ASN A 111 3.45 7.73 8.31
N THR A 112 4.17 8.84 8.14
CA THR A 112 3.81 9.88 7.16
C THR A 112 3.83 9.39 5.71
N GLN A 113 4.76 8.49 5.35
CA GLN A 113 4.76 7.86 4.03
C GLN A 113 3.59 6.90 3.86
N ILE A 114 3.20 6.18 4.92
CA ILE A 114 2.06 5.27 4.90
C ILE A 114 0.75 6.04 4.71
N ASP A 115 0.59 7.17 5.40
CA ASP A 115 -0.57 8.05 5.26
C ASP A 115 -0.68 8.59 3.82
N ASP A 116 0.43 9.07 3.26
CA ASP A 116 0.47 9.55 1.87
C ASP A 116 0.20 8.43 0.85
N ILE A 117 0.75 7.22 1.05
CA ILE A 117 0.43 6.06 0.21
C ILE A 117 -1.07 5.75 0.29
N PHE A 118 -1.66 5.76 1.48
CA PHE A 118 -3.07 5.49 1.68
C PHE A 118 -3.96 6.51 0.94
N GLU A 119 -3.69 7.80 1.10
CA GLU A 119 -4.43 8.84 0.37
C GLU A 119 -4.34 8.66 -1.15
N ASN A 120 -3.15 8.31 -1.67
CA ASN A 120 -2.96 8.09 -3.10
C ASN A 120 -3.76 6.88 -3.60
N ILE A 121 -3.82 5.79 -2.83
CA ILE A 121 -4.64 4.61 -3.16
C ILE A 121 -6.12 4.97 -3.23
N ILE A 122 -6.65 5.71 -2.23
CA ILE A 122 -8.06 6.11 -2.22
C ILE A 122 -8.38 7.01 -3.42
N LYS A 123 -7.53 8.00 -3.72
CA LYS A 123 -7.71 8.87 -4.90
C LYS A 123 -7.74 8.08 -6.21
N ILE A 124 -6.88 7.08 -6.36
CA ILE A 124 -6.88 6.20 -7.54
C ILE A 124 -8.20 5.43 -7.63
N GLN A 125 -8.62 4.78 -6.54
CA GLN A 125 -9.86 3.99 -6.50
C GLN A 125 -11.10 4.84 -6.76
N GLU A 126 -11.18 6.04 -6.19
CA GLU A 126 -12.25 7.01 -6.48
C GLU A 126 -12.26 7.36 -7.97
N SER A 127 -11.09 7.68 -8.55
CA SER A 127 -10.99 8.02 -9.97
C SER A 127 -11.43 6.89 -10.91
N GLU A 128 -11.10 5.64 -10.57
CA GLU A 128 -11.52 4.48 -11.36
C GLU A 128 -13.02 4.21 -11.22
N PHE A 129 -13.57 4.37 -10.03
CA PHE A 129 -15.00 4.26 -9.77
C PHE A 129 -15.79 5.29 -10.58
N PHE A 130 -15.35 6.56 -10.62
CA PHE A 130 -15.99 7.60 -11.42
C PHE A 130 -15.85 7.39 -12.93
N LYS A 131 -14.75 6.79 -13.41
CA LYS A 131 -14.61 6.40 -14.82
C LYS A 131 -15.60 5.30 -15.19
N LYS A 132 -15.79 4.30 -14.33
CA LYS A 132 -16.74 3.21 -14.54
C LYS A 132 -18.19 3.70 -14.50
N SER A 133 -18.56 4.55 -13.53
CA SER A 133 -19.93 5.06 -13.42
C SER A 133 -20.35 5.91 -14.62
N LYS A 134 -19.45 6.74 -15.19
CA LYS A 134 -19.72 7.49 -16.43
C LYS A 134 -19.92 6.61 -17.67
N SER A 135 -19.34 5.41 -17.70
CA SER A 135 -19.53 4.45 -18.79
C SER A 135 -20.93 3.81 -18.75
N SER A 136 -21.46 3.55 -17.55
CA SER A 136 -22.76 2.92 -17.35
C SER A 136 -23.97 3.79 -17.70
N TYR A 137 -23.81 5.13 -17.79
CA TYR A 137 -24.89 6.05 -18.21
C TYR A 137 -24.98 6.24 -19.73
N ARG A 138 -24.20 5.55 -20.55
CA ARG A 138 -24.26 5.65 -22.02
C ARG A 138 -25.34 4.78 -22.69
N TYR A 139 -26.12 4.01 -21.93
CA TYR A 139 -27.17 3.11 -22.44
C TYR A 139 -28.59 3.51 -22.00
N ILE A 140 -28.85 4.80 -21.81
CA ILE A 140 -30.22 5.31 -21.72
C ILE A 140 -30.32 6.51 -22.66
N LYS A 141 -30.69 6.24 -23.90
CA LYS A 141 -31.20 7.20 -24.88
C LYS A 141 -32.37 6.56 -25.60
#